data_AF-A0AAV8UAQ9-F1
#
_entry.id   AF-A0AAV8UAQ9-F1
#
_cell.length_a   1.000
_cell.length_b   1.000
_cell.length_c   1.000
_cell.angle_alpha   90.00
_cell.angle_beta   90.00
_cell.angle_gamma   90.00
#
_symmetry.space_group_name_H-M   'P 1'
#
loop_
_entity.id
_entity.type
_entity.pdbx_description
1 polymer ?
#
loop_
_entity_poly.entity_id
_entity_poly.type
_entity_poly.pdbx_seq_one_letter_code
_entity_poly.pdbx_strand_id
1 'polypeptide(L)'
;MSAIPQSEAYHDFVNQREFLGIANTLNVISNFPFFIIGVIDFTHLYHRNYFKLSLRGELWGWTCFFVGVTTIAFGSGYYHLKPNDAYLVWDRLGTSATSSPGLLSTLSFLVHSTLDFYKFFDSLRPYVLVQFVPCIAIPLMAILLPPMYTHSTYWLWAAGLVSLLKTWKICWTKIKGNEIKGESYTCIYTNVPVVESS
;
A
#
# COMPACT_ATOMS: atom_id res chain seq x y z
N MET A 1 4.71 -25.40 2.67
CA MET A 1 4.95 -24.11 3.37
C MET A 1 3.60 -23.58 3.81
N SER A 2 3.41 -23.25 5.09
CA SER A 2 2.12 -22.74 5.57
C SER A 2 1.78 -21.38 4.92
N ALA A 3 0.52 -21.27 4.55
CA ALA A 3 -0.14 -20.03 4.15
C ALA A 3 0.07 -18.94 5.21
N ILE A 4 0.22 -17.69 4.78
CA ILE A 4 0.26 -16.53 5.68
C ILE A 4 -1.11 -15.86 5.51
N PRO A 5 -2.07 -16.13 6.41
CA PRO A 5 -3.40 -15.55 6.31
C PRO A 5 -3.34 -14.04 6.60
N GLN A 6 -4.26 -13.29 5.98
CA GLN A 6 -4.49 -11.90 6.37
C GLN A 6 -5.07 -11.88 7.79
N SER A 7 -4.47 -11.08 8.68
CA SER A 7 -4.94 -10.95 10.07
C SER A 7 -6.07 -9.92 10.14
N GLU A 8 -7.17 -10.27 10.82
CA GLU A 8 -8.29 -9.34 11.11
C GLU A 8 -7.83 -8.07 11.84
N ALA A 9 -6.78 -8.17 12.66
CA ALA A 9 -6.18 -7.02 13.35
C ALA A 9 -5.57 -5.96 12.39
N TYR A 10 -5.49 -6.27 11.09
CA TYR A 10 -5.11 -5.34 10.03
C TYR A 10 -6.17 -4.27 9.77
N HIS A 11 -7.44 -4.57 10.04
CA HIS A 11 -8.56 -3.63 9.87
C HIS A 11 -8.72 -2.68 11.07
N ASP A 12 -8.15 -3.03 12.23
CA ASP A 12 -8.19 -2.20 13.43
C ASP A 12 -7.22 -1.03 13.36
N PHE A 13 -7.71 0.09 12.84
CA PHE A 13 -6.99 1.36 12.89
C PHE A 13 -6.94 1.90 14.33
N VAL A 14 -5.80 2.48 14.70
CA VAL A 14 -5.61 3.18 15.98
C VAL A 14 -6.53 4.39 16.10
N ASN A 15 -6.86 5.01 14.97
CA ASN A 15 -7.71 6.18 14.92
C ASN A 15 -9.00 5.86 14.17
N GLN A 16 -10.07 5.65 14.96
CA GLN A 16 -11.42 5.37 14.48
C GLN A 16 -12.37 6.57 14.63
N ARG A 17 -11.83 7.76 14.87
CA ARG A 17 -12.63 8.96 15.08
C ARG A 17 -13.47 9.28 13.84
N GLU A 18 -14.74 9.57 14.08
CA GLU A 18 -15.71 10.01 13.09
C GLU A 18 -15.86 11.53 13.15
N PHE A 19 -15.84 12.16 11.98
CA PHE A 19 -16.06 13.59 11.80
C PHE A 19 -16.99 13.77 10.60
N LEU A 20 -18.02 14.59 10.74
CA LEU A 20 -19.01 14.88 9.68
C LEU A 20 -19.71 13.63 9.08
N GLY A 21 -19.91 12.56 9.86
CA GLY A 21 -20.54 11.33 9.38
C GLY A 21 -19.62 10.38 8.63
N ILE A 22 -18.31 10.66 8.59
CA ILE A 22 -17.30 9.88 7.86
C ILE A 22 -16.49 9.05 8.86
N ALA A 23 -16.66 7.73 8.85
CA ALA A 23 -15.85 6.83 9.67
C ALA A 23 -14.36 6.91 9.30
N ASN A 24 -13.46 6.79 10.28
CA ASN A 24 -12.01 6.85 10.09
C ASN A 24 -11.52 8.11 9.34
N THR A 25 -12.13 9.27 9.62
CA THR A 25 -12.03 10.48 8.77
C THR A 25 -10.59 10.86 8.44
N LEU A 26 -9.68 10.81 9.41
CA LEU A 26 -8.30 11.20 9.20
C LEU A 26 -7.55 10.26 8.26
N ASN A 27 -7.91 8.97 8.22
CA ASN A 27 -7.33 8.02 7.27
C ASN A 27 -7.90 8.24 5.85
N VAL A 28 -9.16 8.65 5.74
CA VAL A 28 -9.77 9.01 4.45
C VAL A 28 -9.17 10.32 3.92
N ILE A 29 -9.07 11.36 4.76
CA ILE A 29 -8.53 12.67 4.37
C ILE A 29 -7.05 12.58 4.03
N SER A 30 -6.26 11.74 4.70
CA SER A 30 -4.84 11.56 4.34
C SER A 30 -4.60 11.04 2.92
N ASN A 31 -5.65 10.57 2.23
CA ASN A 31 -5.57 10.16 0.83
C ASN A 31 -5.77 11.30 -0.19
N PHE A 32 -6.35 12.43 0.22
CA PHE A 32 -6.58 13.59 -0.66
C PHE A 32 -5.32 14.16 -1.32
N PRO A 33 -4.17 14.27 -0.61
CA PRO A 33 -2.94 14.75 -1.23
C PRO A 33 -2.51 13.92 -2.46
N PHE A 34 -2.69 12.59 -2.43
CA PHE A 34 -2.38 11.73 -3.58
C PHE A 34 -3.30 12.03 -4.77
N PHE A 35 -4.60 12.26 -4.52
CA PHE A 35 -5.55 12.65 -5.57
C PHE A 35 -5.13 13.97 -6.24
N ILE A 36 -4.84 14.99 -5.43
CA ILE A 36 -4.47 16.33 -5.91
C ILE A 36 -3.21 16.26 -6.77
N ILE A 37 -2.15 15.60 -6.27
CA ILE A 37 -0.89 15.45 -6.99
C ILE A 37 -1.11 14.69 -8.30
N GLY A 38 -1.83 13.56 -8.26
CA GLY A 38 -2.11 12.75 -9.45
C GLY A 38 -2.82 13.53 -10.56
N VAL A 39 -3.82 14.34 -10.22
CA VAL A 39 -4.58 15.14 -11.20
C VAL A 39 -3.76 16.32 -11.75
N ILE A 40 -3.04 17.04 -10.89
CA ILE A 40 -2.20 18.17 -11.30
C ILE A 40 -1.11 17.70 -12.27
N ASP A 41 -0.38 16.64 -11.89
CA ASP A 41 0.73 16.14 -12.69
C ASP A 41 0.24 15.46 -13.98
N PHE A 42 -0.91 14.77 -13.95
CA PHE A 42 -1.56 14.28 -15.17
C PHE A 42 -1.90 15.42 -16.13
N THR A 43 -2.42 16.54 -15.62
CA THR A 43 -2.74 17.71 -16.46
C THR A 43 -1.47 18.34 -17.03
N HIS A 44 -0.43 18.50 -16.22
CA HIS A 44 0.88 18.99 -16.68
C HIS A 44 1.56 18.07 -17.69
N LEU A 45 1.34 16.75 -17.59
CA LEU A 45 1.91 15.77 -18.50
C LEU A 45 1.52 16.04 -19.96
N TYR A 46 0.26 16.41 -20.19
CA TYR A 46 -0.25 16.72 -21.53
C TYR A 46 -0.16 18.21 -21.89
N HIS A 47 0.10 19.08 -20.92
CA HIS A 47 0.19 20.51 -21.15
C HIS A 47 1.62 20.94 -21.52
N ARG A 48 1.80 21.41 -22.76
CA ARG A 48 3.02 22.07 -23.27
C ARG A 48 4.35 21.34 -23.01
N ASN A 49 4.32 20.00 -23.03
CA ASN A 49 5.49 19.15 -22.75
C ASN A 49 6.27 19.60 -21.50
N TYR A 50 5.56 19.88 -20.41
CA TYR A 50 6.13 20.41 -19.17
C TYR A 50 7.32 19.59 -18.65
N PHE A 51 7.22 18.26 -18.71
CA PHE A 51 8.26 17.32 -18.30
C PHE A 51 9.37 17.10 -19.35
N LYS A 52 9.29 17.77 -20.52
CA LYS A 52 10.26 17.66 -21.62
C LYS A 52 10.51 16.20 -22.04
N LEU A 53 9.45 15.40 -22.11
CA LEU A 53 9.54 14.01 -22.51
C LEU A 53 9.89 13.92 -23.99
N SER A 54 10.77 12.96 -24.32
CA SER A 54 11.31 12.79 -25.68
C SER A 54 10.70 11.59 -26.39
N LEU A 55 10.33 10.52 -25.66
CA LEU A 55 9.76 9.31 -26.24
C LEU A 55 8.27 9.15 -25.92
N ARG A 56 7.50 8.64 -26.89
CA ARG A 56 6.09 8.27 -26.68
C ARG A 56 5.92 7.24 -25.57
N GLY A 57 6.87 6.30 -25.41
CA GLY A 57 6.86 5.30 -24.34
C GLY A 57 6.94 5.92 -22.94
N GLU A 58 7.68 7.02 -22.78
CA GLU A 58 7.76 7.75 -21.50
C GLU A 58 6.43 8.39 -21.16
N LEU A 59 5.75 8.99 -22.16
CA LEU A 59 4.43 9.57 -21.97
C LEU A 59 3.44 8.53 -21.45
N TRP A 60 3.40 7.35 -22.08
CA TRP A 60 2.54 6.24 -21.63
C TRP A 60 2.90 5.75 -20.21
N GLY A 61 4.19 5.64 -19.90
CA GLY A 61 4.65 5.29 -18.55
C GLY A 61 4.16 6.30 -17.51
N TRP A 62 4.45 7.59 -17.71
CA TRP A 62 4.01 8.65 -16.80
C TRP A 62 2.48 8.76 -16.70
N THR A 63 1.76 8.52 -17.80
CA THR A 63 0.29 8.47 -17.80
C THR A 63 -0.20 7.37 -16.86
N CYS A 64 0.31 6.14 -17.01
CA CYS A 64 -0.03 5.03 -16.14
C CYS A 64 0.35 5.30 -14.68
N PHE A 65 1.48 5.96 -14.43
CA PHE A 65 1.93 6.32 -13.09
C PHE A 65 0.92 7.25 -12.40
N PHE A 66 0.59 8.38 -13.02
CA PHE A 66 -0.32 9.36 -12.41
C PHE A 66 -1.75 8.84 -12.28
N VAL A 67 -2.24 8.06 -13.25
CA VAL A 67 -3.53 7.34 -13.12
C VAL A 67 -3.49 6.36 -11.95
N GLY A 68 -2.37 5.64 -11.77
CA GLY A 68 -2.14 4.78 -10.61
C GLY A 68 -2.22 5.56 -9.28
N VAL A 69 -1.53 6.70 -9.19
CA VAL A 69 -1.53 7.57 -8.00
C VAL A 69 -2.94 8.05 -7.66
N THR A 70 -3.71 8.47 -8.67
CA THR A 70 -5.12 8.84 -8.48
C THR A 70 -5.95 7.65 -8.00
N THR A 71 -5.69 6.45 -8.52
CA THR A 71 -6.37 5.21 -8.11
C THR A 71 -6.03 4.82 -6.66
N ILE A 72 -4.81 5.09 -6.17
CA ILE A 72 -4.46 4.93 -4.74
C ILE A 72 -5.42 5.73 -3.87
N ALA A 73 -5.66 6.99 -4.20
CA ALA A 73 -6.49 7.86 -3.37
C ALA A 73 -7.93 7.32 -3.23
N PHE A 74 -8.51 6.85 -4.34
CA PHE A 74 -9.85 6.26 -4.33
C PHE A 74 -9.88 4.89 -3.64
N GLY A 75 -8.96 3.99 -3.99
CA GLY A 75 -8.92 2.64 -3.43
C GLY A 75 -8.68 2.65 -1.92
N SER A 76 -7.74 3.48 -1.47
CA SER A 76 -7.42 3.64 -0.05
C SER A 76 -8.54 4.36 0.71
N GLY A 77 -9.07 5.45 0.14
CA GLY A 77 -10.21 6.16 0.73
C GLY A 77 -11.43 5.24 0.90
N TYR A 78 -11.75 4.43 -0.11
CA TYR A 78 -12.88 3.49 -0.05
C TYR A 78 -12.69 2.38 0.98
N TYR A 79 -11.47 1.84 1.09
CA TYR A 79 -11.13 0.88 2.14
C TYR A 79 -11.27 1.48 3.55
N HIS A 80 -10.79 2.70 3.77
CA HIS A 80 -10.84 3.34 5.08
C HIS A 80 -12.26 3.72 5.52
N LEU A 81 -13.17 3.98 4.59
CA LEU A 81 -14.59 4.20 4.91
C LEU A 81 -15.25 2.96 5.50
N LYS A 82 -14.92 1.77 4.98
CA LYS A 82 -15.48 0.51 5.45
C LYS A 82 -14.40 -0.58 5.43
N PRO A 83 -13.57 -0.69 6.48
CA PRO A 83 -12.48 -1.65 6.49
C PRO A 83 -13.00 -3.08 6.51
N ASN A 84 -12.69 -3.82 5.45
CA ASN A 84 -12.90 -5.26 5.30
C ASN A 84 -11.96 -5.75 4.20
N ASP A 85 -11.59 -7.03 4.20
CA ASP A 85 -10.82 -7.70 3.15
C ASP A 85 -11.37 -7.47 1.75
N ALA A 86 -12.70 -7.46 1.58
CA ALA A 86 -13.33 -7.17 0.29
C ALA A 86 -12.98 -5.77 -0.24
N TYR A 87 -12.82 -4.78 0.65
CA TYR A 87 -12.49 -3.41 0.27
C TYR A 87 -10.98 -3.15 0.23
N LEU A 88 -10.20 -3.92 1.01
CA LEU A 88 -8.74 -3.87 1.03
C LEU A 88 -8.11 -4.19 -0.34
N VAL A 89 -8.83 -4.97 -1.15
CA VAL A 89 -8.49 -5.20 -2.56
C VAL A 89 -8.26 -3.89 -3.31
N TRP A 90 -9.14 -2.91 -3.14
CA TRP A 90 -9.08 -1.65 -3.89
C TRP A 90 -7.86 -0.79 -3.52
N ASP A 91 -7.51 -0.75 -2.23
CA ASP A 91 -6.29 -0.10 -1.71
C ASP A 91 -5.01 -0.72 -2.30
N ARG A 92 -4.96 -2.05 -2.36
CA ARG A 92 -3.82 -2.80 -2.92
C ARG A 92 -3.70 -2.65 -4.44
N LEU A 93 -4.83 -2.61 -5.15
CA LEU A 93 -4.86 -2.41 -6.59
C LEU A 93 -4.26 -1.05 -6.98
N GLY A 94 -4.69 0.03 -6.32
CA GLY A 94 -4.13 1.36 -6.57
C GLY A 94 -2.62 1.40 -6.34
N THR A 95 -2.16 0.80 -5.24
CA THR A 95 -0.73 0.78 -4.90
C THR A 95 0.10 0.00 -5.93
N SER A 96 -0.42 -1.13 -6.40
CA SER A 96 0.25 -1.96 -7.42
C SER A 96 0.31 -1.26 -8.78
N ALA A 97 -0.77 -0.61 -9.21
CA ALA A 97 -0.83 0.12 -10.48
C ALA A 97 0.22 1.24 -10.54
N THR A 98 0.47 1.91 -9.41
CA THR A 98 1.47 2.99 -9.30
C THR A 98 2.91 2.47 -9.39
N SER A 99 3.18 1.29 -8.84
CA SER A 99 4.53 0.72 -8.83
C SER A 99 5.01 0.18 -10.17
N SER A 100 4.12 0.04 -11.16
CA SER A 100 4.42 -0.60 -12.45
C SER A 100 3.90 0.21 -13.65
N PRO A 101 4.31 1.47 -13.81
CA PRO A 101 3.82 2.33 -14.88
C PRO A 101 4.25 1.83 -16.26
N GLY A 102 3.30 1.35 -17.09
CA GLY A 102 3.54 0.98 -18.50
C GLY A 102 2.95 -0.38 -18.92
N LEU A 103 3.56 -1.05 -19.92
CA LEU A 103 3.14 -2.37 -20.44
C LEU A 103 3.21 -3.49 -19.38
N LEU A 104 3.94 -3.26 -18.28
CA LEU A 104 3.93 -4.07 -17.05
C LEU A 104 2.63 -3.93 -16.24
N SER A 105 1.67 -3.11 -16.65
CA SER A 105 0.28 -3.14 -16.14
C SER A 105 -0.38 -4.52 -16.30
N THR A 106 0.12 -5.34 -17.22
CA THR A 106 -0.19 -6.79 -17.28
C THR A 106 0.20 -7.54 -16.00
N LEU A 107 1.27 -7.13 -15.31
CA LEU A 107 1.62 -7.64 -13.98
C LEU A 107 0.66 -7.12 -12.91
N SER A 108 0.11 -5.91 -13.03
CA SER A 108 -0.96 -5.43 -12.15
C SER A 108 -2.28 -6.20 -12.37
N PHE A 109 -2.55 -6.64 -13.60
CA PHE A 109 -3.59 -7.64 -13.88
C PHE A 109 -3.25 -9.03 -13.32
N LEU A 110 -1.97 -9.43 -13.34
CA LEU A 110 -1.52 -10.61 -12.58
C LEU A 110 -1.63 -10.38 -11.07
N VAL A 111 -1.58 -9.15 -10.55
CA VAL A 111 -1.88 -8.86 -9.14
C VAL A 111 -3.39 -8.94 -8.86
N HIS A 112 -4.24 -8.58 -9.83
CA HIS A 112 -5.66 -8.98 -9.79
C HIS A 112 -5.78 -10.52 -9.74
N SER A 113 -4.99 -11.22 -10.55
CA SER A 113 -4.86 -12.67 -10.44
C SER A 113 -4.27 -13.10 -9.10
N THR A 114 -3.48 -12.30 -8.39
CA THR A 114 -3.00 -12.61 -7.02
C THR A 114 -4.07 -12.52 -5.93
N LEU A 115 -5.21 -11.88 -6.20
CA LEU A 115 -6.36 -11.86 -5.28
C LEU A 115 -7.28 -13.06 -5.51
N ASP A 116 -7.44 -13.49 -6.75
CA ASP A 116 -7.96 -14.83 -7.05
C ASP A 116 -6.98 -15.92 -6.57
N PHE A 117 -5.67 -15.65 -6.59
CA PHE A 117 -4.61 -16.48 -6.00
C PHE A 117 -4.63 -16.44 -4.47
N TYR A 118 -5.06 -15.34 -3.83
CA TYR A 118 -5.24 -15.28 -2.38
C TYR A 118 -6.37 -16.21 -1.96
N LYS A 119 -7.47 -16.24 -2.72
CA LYS A 119 -8.54 -17.24 -2.57
C LYS A 119 -8.09 -18.67 -2.89
N PHE A 120 -7.05 -18.86 -3.70
CA PHE A 120 -6.59 -20.18 -4.14
C PHE A 120 -5.39 -20.73 -3.34
N PHE A 121 -4.54 -19.88 -2.76
CA PHE A 121 -3.26 -20.25 -2.10
C PHE A 121 -3.09 -19.68 -0.68
N ASP A 122 -4.05 -18.89 -0.15
CA ASP A 122 -4.03 -18.30 1.20
C ASP A 122 -2.71 -17.58 1.56
N SER A 123 -2.00 -17.01 0.56
CA SER A 123 -0.61 -16.56 0.75
C SER A 123 -0.36 -15.14 0.28
N LEU A 124 0.08 -14.28 1.19
CA LEU A 124 0.50 -12.88 0.94
C LEU A 124 1.89 -12.72 0.28
N ARG A 125 2.67 -13.80 0.15
CA ARG A 125 4.07 -13.78 -0.32
C ARG A 125 4.30 -13.17 -1.71
N PRO A 126 3.52 -13.52 -2.76
CA PRO A 126 3.72 -12.92 -4.09
C PRO A 126 3.43 -11.42 -4.10
N TYR A 127 2.45 -10.96 -3.32
CA TYR A 127 2.15 -9.53 -3.16
C TYR A 127 3.34 -8.77 -2.57
N VAL A 128 3.95 -9.32 -1.51
CA VAL A 128 5.14 -8.74 -0.88
C VAL A 128 6.28 -8.59 -1.89
N LEU A 129 6.57 -9.63 -2.68
CA LEU A 129 7.63 -9.58 -3.70
C LEU A 129 7.41 -8.45 -4.71
N VAL A 130 6.22 -8.37 -5.30
CA VAL A 130 5.90 -7.31 -6.28
C VAL A 130 6.08 -5.92 -5.67
N GLN A 131 5.75 -5.75 -4.38
CA GLN A 131 5.87 -4.47 -3.70
C GLN A 131 7.30 -4.08 -3.30
N PHE A 132 8.24 -5.03 -3.22
CA PHE A 132 9.64 -4.80 -2.87
C PHE A 132 10.58 -4.80 -4.09
N VAL A 133 10.16 -5.37 -5.21
CA VAL A 133 10.93 -5.32 -6.47
C VAL A 133 11.30 -3.89 -6.89
N PRO A 134 10.39 -2.88 -6.86
CA PRO A 134 10.73 -1.50 -7.19
C PRO A 134 11.78 -0.89 -6.25
N CYS A 135 11.78 -1.26 -4.96
CA CYS A 135 12.75 -0.77 -3.97
C CYS A 135 14.19 -1.18 -4.31
N ILE A 136 14.39 -2.25 -5.08
CA ILE A 136 15.70 -2.73 -5.53
C ILE A 136 15.97 -2.29 -6.97
N ALA A 137 14.96 -2.39 -7.83
CA ALA A 137 15.08 -2.06 -9.25
C ALA A 137 15.42 -0.57 -9.47
N ILE A 138 14.82 0.34 -8.70
CA ILE A 138 15.05 1.78 -8.85
C ILE A 138 16.52 2.15 -8.50
N PRO A 139 17.07 1.76 -7.33
CA PRO A 139 18.49 1.97 -7.05
C PRO A 139 19.42 1.30 -8.06
N LEU A 140 19.11 0.07 -8.49
CA LEU A 140 19.91 -0.66 -9.46
C LEU A 140 19.94 0.07 -10.81
N MET A 141 18.79 0.54 -11.32
CA MET A 141 18.73 1.35 -12.53
C MET A 141 19.50 2.66 -12.38
N ALA A 142 19.43 3.32 -11.23
CA ALA A 142 20.16 4.57 -11.00
C ALA A 142 21.69 4.39 -10.97
N ILE A 143 22.19 3.21 -10.61
CA ILE A 143 23.62 2.87 -10.65
C ILE A 143 24.04 2.45 -12.07
N LEU A 144 23.24 1.64 -12.74
CA LEU A 144 23.60 1.04 -14.04
C LEU A 144 23.38 1.96 -15.23
N LEU A 145 22.47 2.94 -15.13
CA LEU A 145 22.05 3.77 -16.26
C LEU A 145 22.43 5.25 -16.03
N PRO A 146 23.06 5.92 -17.01
CA PRO A 146 23.34 7.35 -16.89
C PRO A 146 22.03 8.14 -16.82
N PRO A 147 21.91 9.14 -15.93
CA PRO A 147 20.69 9.90 -15.76
C PRO A 147 20.41 10.76 -16.99
N MET A 148 19.31 10.47 -17.68
CA MET A 148 18.89 11.22 -18.87
C MET A 148 18.23 12.58 -18.55
N TYR A 149 17.65 12.72 -17.35
CA TYR A 149 16.89 13.90 -16.94
C TYR A 149 17.47 14.52 -15.66
N THR A 150 17.47 15.85 -15.60
CA THR A 150 17.71 16.59 -14.36
C THR A 150 16.69 16.13 -13.31
N HIS A 151 17.15 15.87 -12.09
CA HIS A 151 16.34 15.39 -10.94
C HIS A 151 16.09 13.88 -10.83
N SER A 152 16.80 13.03 -11.58
CA SER A 152 16.75 11.56 -11.41
C SER A 152 17.04 11.09 -9.97
N THR A 153 17.80 11.86 -9.19
CA THR A 153 18.11 11.59 -7.78
C THR A 153 16.88 11.57 -6.87
N TYR A 154 15.78 12.27 -7.20
CA TYR A 154 14.56 12.22 -6.39
C TYR A 154 13.94 10.83 -6.32
N TRP A 155 14.16 9.99 -7.35
CA TRP A 155 13.72 8.60 -7.32
C TRP A 155 14.45 7.76 -6.26
N LEU A 156 15.72 8.06 -5.98
CA LEU A 156 16.47 7.41 -4.90
C LEU A 156 15.94 7.82 -3.53
N TRP A 157 15.65 9.12 -3.34
CA TRP A 157 15.02 9.62 -2.12
C TRP A 157 13.65 8.99 -1.90
N ALA A 158 12.82 8.92 -2.95
CA ALA A 158 11.51 8.28 -2.89
C ALA A 158 11.61 6.79 -2.54
N ALA A 159 12.50 6.03 -3.21
CA ALA A 159 12.73 4.62 -2.92
C ALA A 159 13.21 4.39 -1.46
N GLY A 160 14.10 5.25 -0.97
CA GLY A 160 14.57 5.23 0.42
C GLY A 160 13.44 5.48 1.42
N LEU A 161 12.65 6.53 1.21
CA LEU A 161 11.51 6.87 2.06
C LEU A 161 10.43 5.78 2.08
N VAL A 162 10.08 5.22 0.90
CA VAL A 162 9.13 4.11 0.80
C VAL A 162 9.63 2.87 1.55
N SER A 163 10.93 2.57 1.45
CA SER A 163 11.53 1.44 2.17
C SER A 163 11.49 1.64 3.68
N LEU A 164 11.80 2.87 4.14
CA LEU A 164 11.74 3.23 5.55
C LEU A 164 10.31 3.13 6.10
N LEU A 165 9.31 3.63 5.37
CA LEU A 165 7.90 3.54 5.74
C LEU A 165 7.41 2.09 5.82
N LYS A 166 7.86 1.22 4.89
CA LYS A 166 7.54 -0.22 4.95
C LYS A 166 8.14 -0.89 6.17
N THR A 167 9.41 -0.62 6.48
CA THR A 167 10.08 -1.15 7.68
C THR A 167 9.39 -0.66 8.95
N TRP A 168 9.06 0.63 9.02
CA TRP A 168 8.29 1.20 10.12
C TRP A 168 6.94 0.49 10.31
N LYS A 169 6.18 0.29 9.23
CA LYS A 169 4.89 -0.41 9.26
C LYS A 169 5.04 -1.85 9.79
N ILE A 170 6.07 -2.58 9.35
CA ILE A 170 6.35 -3.94 9.83
C ILE A 170 6.68 -3.92 11.33
N CYS A 171 7.58 -3.04 11.76
CA CYS A 171 7.93 -2.88 13.18
C CYS A 171 6.70 -2.57 14.03
N TRP A 172 5.86 -1.63 13.58
CA TRP A 172 4.63 -1.26 14.26
C TRP A 172 3.66 -2.44 14.41
N THR A 173 3.43 -3.19 13.33
CA THR A 173 2.55 -4.38 13.39
C THR A 173 3.06 -5.46 14.34
N LYS A 174 4.38 -5.60 14.46
CA LYS A 174 5.01 -6.54 15.40
C LYS A 174 4.81 -6.11 16.86
N ILE A 175 4.92 -4.81 17.14
CA ILE A 175 4.67 -4.24 18.47
C ILE A 175 3.21 -4.45 18.86
N LYS A 176 2.26 -4.04 18.01
CA LYS A 176 0.82 -4.21 18.26
C LYS A 176 0.44 -5.69 18.48
N GLY A 177 1.02 -6.60 17.70
CA GLY A 177 0.79 -8.04 17.88
C GLY A 177 1.33 -8.60 19.20
N ASN A 178 2.42 -8.04 19.74
CA ASN A 178 2.95 -8.42 21.04
C ASN A 178 2.10 -7.88 22.19
N GLU A 179 1.55 -6.67 22.07
CA GLU A 179 0.61 -6.11 23.06
C GLU A 179 -0.67 -6.94 23.16
N ILE A 180 -1.30 -7.27 22.03
CA ILE A 180 -2.52 -8.11 21.99
C ILE A 180 -2.26 -9.49 22.62
N LYS A 181 -1.09 -10.09 22.34
CA LYS A 181 -0.70 -11.36 22.97
C LYS A 181 -0.53 -11.19 24.48
N GLY A 182 0.15 -10.13 24.93
CA GLY A 182 0.31 -9.80 26.34
C GLY A 182 -1.03 -9.67 27.08
N GLU A 183 -1.98 -8.92 26.52
CA GLU A 183 -3.33 -8.80 27.09
C GLU A 183 -4.08 -10.14 27.10
N SER A 184 -3.98 -10.95 26.04
CA SER A 184 -4.59 -12.28 26.00
C SER A 184 -4.01 -13.25 27.04
N TYR A 185 -2.71 -13.19 27.35
CA TYR A 185 -2.12 -14.00 28.42
C TYR A 185 -2.51 -13.51 29.81
N THR A 186 -2.78 -12.20 29.95
CA THR A 186 -3.17 -11.57 31.22
C THR A 186 -4.65 -11.78 31.52
N CYS A 187 -5.53 -11.84 30.51
CA CYS A 187 -6.97 -12.08 30.66
C CYS A 187 -7.38 -13.54 30.91
N ILE A 188 -6.45 -14.50 30.89
CA ILE A 188 -6.73 -15.86 31.37
C ILE A 188 -6.52 -15.89 32.89
N TYR A 189 -7.42 -15.21 33.63
CA TYR A 189 -7.49 -15.38 35.08
C TYR A 189 -8.23 -16.67 35.41
N THR A 190 -7.47 -17.63 35.94
CA THR A 190 -7.86 -18.61 36.97
C THR A 190 -9.37 -18.82 37.18
N ASN A 191 -9.92 -19.87 36.58
CA ASN A 191 -11.06 -20.56 37.19
C ASN A 191 -10.56 -21.19 38.51
N VAL A 192 -10.58 -20.43 39.60
CA VAL A 192 -10.42 -21.01 40.94
C VAL A 192 -11.71 -21.77 41.25
N PRO A 193 -11.66 -23.09 41.48
CA PRO A 193 -12.85 -23.82 41.92
C PRO A 193 -13.22 -23.30 43.32
N VAL A 194 -14.42 -22.73 43.45
CA VAL A 194 -15.03 -22.46 44.75
C VAL A 194 -15.32 -23.83 45.37
N VAL A 195 -14.48 -24.24 46.33
CA VAL A 195 -14.79 -25.37 47.20
C VAL A 195 -15.84 -24.87 48.18
N GLU A 196 -17.09 -25.19 47.89
CA GLU A 196 -18.22 -24.96 48.78
C GLU A 196 -18.08 -25.96 49.94
N SER A 197 -17.67 -25.48 51.11
CA SER A 197 -17.67 -26.23 52.36
C SER A 197 -19.01 -26.05 53.04
N SER A 198 -19.87 -27.08 53.06
CA SER A 198 -20.95 -27.32 54.03
C SER A 198 -21.43 -28.76 53.94
#